data_AF-A0A381RUS3-F1
#
_entry.id   AF-A0A381RUS3-F1
#
_cell.length_a   1.000
_cell.length_b   1.000
_cell.length_c   1.000
_cell.angle_alpha   90.00
_cell.angle_beta   90.00
_cell.angle_gamma   90.00
#
_symmetry.space_group_name_H-M   'P 1'
#
loop_
_entity.id
_entity.type
_entity.pdbx_description
1 polymer ?
#
loop_
_entity_poly.entity_id
_entity_poly.type
_entity_poly.pdbx_seq_one_letter_code
_entity_poly.pdbx_strand_id
1 'polypeptide(L)'
;VEENDISHDLDEVDFPTKFRGYDPFEVDGMLERARREILDLRSRARTADDRAQSAEEQLDVELTAARQAHGEANAVLATAKEEADREVTDARAEAERLVAASETEIREAIESGRNQLLGELAELESRRDKTRSSIELAELQMAAHRDRLLSAIEDLRSLIGGLTVVSLPTTLEMPAGPDSKPSTFGGDDPGESSTTGVGPVGVVHHIEPLLPVVETGNSGDPGDTIAELPRLTEETGDDTVVFETFFSEEGGDRSGTGGP
;
A
#
# COMPACT_ATOMS: atom_id res chain seq x y z
N VAL A 1 -24.46 -73.73 28.84
CA VAL A 1 -24.36 -74.65 29.98
C VAL A 1 -24.98 -73.89 31.13
N GLU A 2 -26.15 -74.31 31.59
CA GLU A 2 -26.88 -73.62 32.65
C GLU A 2 -26.06 -73.73 33.95
N GLU A 3 -25.49 -72.60 34.39
CA GLU A 3 -24.94 -72.45 35.73
C GLU A 3 -26.12 -72.47 36.70
N ASN A 4 -26.44 -73.66 37.23
CA ASN A 4 -27.30 -73.75 38.40
C ASN A 4 -26.60 -73.02 39.55
N ASP A 5 -27.12 -71.83 39.86
CA ASP A 5 -26.63 -70.98 40.93
C ASP A 5 -26.73 -71.73 42.26
N ILE A 6 -25.59 -71.99 42.88
CA ILE A 6 -25.56 -72.67 44.17
C ILE A 6 -26.32 -71.88 45.24
N SER A 7 -26.49 -70.58 45.07
CA SER A 7 -27.31 -69.76 45.98
C SER A 7 -28.76 -70.24 45.96
N HIS A 8 -29.28 -70.57 44.78
CA HIS A 8 -30.61 -71.14 44.61
C HIS A 8 -30.70 -72.56 45.18
N ASP A 9 -29.67 -73.39 44.97
CA ASP A 9 -29.58 -74.72 45.57
C ASP A 9 -29.48 -74.64 47.12
N LEU A 10 -28.79 -73.65 47.68
CA LEU A 10 -28.64 -73.47 49.13
C LEU A 10 -29.94 -73.00 49.81
N ASP A 11 -30.77 -72.26 49.08
CA ASP A 11 -32.05 -71.74 49.58
C ASP A 11 -33.19 -72.80 49.53
N GLU A 12 -33.08 -73.81 48.66
CA GLU A 12 -34.16 -74.80 48.41
C GLU A 12 -33.85 -76.25 48.87
N VAL A 13 -32.66 -76.54 49.40
CA VAL A 13 -32.27 -77.91 49.77
C VAL A 13 -32.82 -78.35 51.14
N ASP A 14 -33.65 -79.39 51.11
CA ASP A 14 -34.06 -80.17 52.29
C ASP A 14 -33.16 -81.41 52.46
N PHE A 15 -32.33 -81.44 53.51
CA PHE A 15 -31.45 -82.58 53.78
C PHE A 15 -32.21 -83.75 54.46
N PRO A 16 -32.17 -84.98 53.91
CA PRO A 16 -32.79 -86.13 54.53
C PRO A 16 -32.07 -86.52 55.83
N THR A 17 -32.87 -86.87 56.85
CA THR A 17 -32.37 -87.26 58.18
C THR A 17 -32.14 -88.78 58.24
N LYS A 18 -30.90 -89.24 58.46
CA LYS A 18 -30.57 -90.65 58.72
C LYS A 18 -29.99 -90.79 60.13
N PHE A 19 -30.58 -91.67 60.95
CA PHE A 19 -30.14 -91.97 62.32
C PHE A 19 -29.86 -90.73 63.20
N ARG A 20 -30.91 -89.97 63.56
CA ARG A 20 -30.85 -88.79 64.47
C ARG A 20 -30.03 -87.58 63.96
N GLY A 21 -29.62 -87.53 62.69
CA GLY A 21 -28.96 -86.36 62.08
C GLY A 21 -29.12 -86.30 60.55
N TYR A 22 -28.65 -85.21 59.93
CA TYR A 22 -28.62 -85.05 58.46
C TYR A 22 -27.69 -86.09 57.80
N ASP A 23 -28.02 -86.54 56.59
CA ASP A 23 -27.16 -87.43 55.80
C ASP A 23 -25.82 -86.74 55.47
N PRO A 24 -24.69 -87.21 56.03
CA PRO A 24 -23.39 -86.57 55.82
C PRO A 24 -23.00 -86.50 54.35
N PHE A 25 -23.37 -87.47 53.52
CA PHE A 25 -22.95 -87.51 52.12
C PHE A 25 -23.61 -86.43 51.25
N GLU A 26 -24.87 -86.08 51.54
CA GLU A 26 -25.58 -85.03 50.80
C GLU A 26 -25.12 -83.63 51.21
N VAL A 27 -24.89 -83.44 52.52
CA VAL A 27 -24.27 -82.22 53.06
C VAL A 27 -22.87 -82.03 52.48
N ASP A 28 -22.02 -83.07 52.48
CA ASP A 28 -20.67 -83.01 51.92
C ASP A 28 -20.68 -82.73 50.41
N GLY A 29 -21.63 -83.31 49.66
CA GLY A 29 -21.80 -83.06 48.23
C GLY A 29 -22.20 -81.62 47.91
N MET A 30 -23.09 -81.03 48.71
CA MET A 30 -23.47 -79.62 48.58
C MET A 30 -22.33 -78.68 48.98
N LEU A 31 -21.63 -78.97 50.09
CA LEU A 31 -20.47 -78.20 50.53
C LEU A 31 -19.34 -78.22 49.50
N GLU A 32 -19.11 -79.35 48.83
CA GLU A 32 -18.11 -79.45 47.77
C GLU A 32 -18.52 -78.65 46.52
N ARG A 33 -19.82 -78.59 46.19
CA ARG A 33 -20.33 -77.70 45.14
C ARG A 33 -20.16 -76.23 45.53
N ALA A 34 -20.45 -75.86 46.78
CA ALA A 34 -20.34 -74.49 47.29
C ALA A 34 -18.88 -74.04 47.30
N ARG A 35 -17.99 -74.94 47.71
CA ARG A 35 -16.55 -74.73 47.64
C ARG A 35 -16.08 -74.48 46.20
N ARG A 36 -16.57 -75.26 45.24
CA ARG A 36 -16.22 -75.09 43.82
C ARG A 36 -16.68 -73.73 43.29
N GLU A 37 -17.92 -73.34 43.57
CA GLU A 37 -18.45 -72.04 43.12
C GLU A 37 -17.72 -70.86 43.78
N ILE A 38 -17.43 -70.93 45.08
CA ILE A 38 -16.63 -69.90 45.77
C ILE A 38 -15.23 -69.78 45.15
N LEU A 39 -14.61 -70.89 44.77
CA LEU A 39 -13.30 -70.86 44.10
C LEU A 39 -13.40 -70.25 42.70
N ASP A 40 -14.46 -70.57 41.95
CA ASP A 40 -14.72 -70.01 40.63
C ASP A 40 -14.98 -68.49 40.69
N LEU A 41 -15.89 -68.04 41.58
CA LEU A 41 -16.16 -66.62 41.83
C LEU A 41 -14.88 -65.87 42.23
N ARG A 42 -14.05 -66.45 43.10
CA ARG A 42 -12.75 -65.87 43.47
C ARG A 42 -11.79 -65.79 42.28
N SER A 43 -11.81 -66.78 41.40
CA SER A 43 -11.01 -66.76 40.17
C SER A 43 -11.49 -65.66 39.23
N ARG A 44 -12.81 -65.56 39.00
CA ARG A 44 -13.42 -64.51 38.17
C ARG A 44 -13.16 -63.11 38.73
N ALA A 45 -13.29 -62.92 40.04
CA ALA A 45 -12.99 -61.65 40.71
C ALA A 45 -11.52 -61.25 40.50
N ARG A 46 -10.56 -62.17 40.70
CA ARG A 46 -9.14 -61.90 40.43
C ARG A 46 -8.88 -61.52 38.98
N THR A 47 -9.44 -62.26 38.03
CA THR A 47 -9.30 -61.93 36.61
C THR A 47 -9.95 -60.58 36.26
N ALA A 48 -11.02 -60.19 36.95
CA ALA A 48 -11.62 -58.88 36.80
C ALA A 48 -10.73 -57.76 37.37
N ASP A 49 -10.15 -57.97 38.54
CA ASP A 49 -9.21 -57.04 39.18
C ASP A 49 -7.94 -56.86 38.33
N ASP A 50 -7.35 -57.95 37.83
CA ASP A 50 -6.16 -57.91 36.97
C ASP A 50 -6.44 -57.11 35.68
N ARG A 51 -7.65 -57.26 35.11
CA ARG A 51 -8.08 -56.50 33.92
C ARG A 51 -8.30 -55.03 34.25
N ALA A 52 -8.91 -54.72 35.40
CA ALA A 52 -9.12 -53.35 35.83
C ALA A 52 -7.78 -52.63 36.06
N GLN A 53 -6.85 -53.28 36.76
CA GLN A 53 -5.49 -52.76 36.96
C GLN A 53 -4.76 -52.52 35.63
N SER A 54 -4.83 -53.49 34.71
CA SER A 54 -4.22 -53.33 33.38
C SER A 54 -4.82 -52.16 32.60
N ALA A 55 -6.14 -51.92 32.73
CA ALA A 55 -6.81 -50.81 32.07
C ALA A 55 -6.46 -49.45 32.73
N GLU A 56 -6.35 -49.40 34.05
CA GLU A 56 -5.91 -48.22 34.79
C GLU A 56 -4.48 -47.83 34.41
N GLU A 57 -3.56 -48.80 34.35
CA GLU A 57 -2.18 -48.58 33.89
C GLU A 57 -2.13 -48.03 32.46
N GLN A 58 -2.97 -48.55 31.56
CA GLN A 58 -3.06 -48.03 30.18
C GLN A 58 -3.58 -46.60 30.14
N LEU A 59 -4.63 -46.29 30.91
CA LEU A 59 -5.18 -44.93 30.99
C LEU A 59 -4.17 -43.94 31.56
N ASP A 60 -3.38 -44.34 32.57
CA ASP A 60 -2.33 -43.48 33.13
C ASP A 60 -1.24 -43.17 32.09
N VAL A 61 -0.85 -44.15 31.27
CA VAL A 61 0.11 -43.94 30.18
C VAL A 61 -0.47 -42.98 29.12
N GLU A 62 -1.72 -43.18 28.70
CA GLU A 62 -2.36 -42.29 27.72
C GLU A 62 -2.53 -40.86 28.24
N LEU A 63 -2.92 -40.71 29.51
CA LEU A 63 -3.16 -39.42 30.13
C LEU A 63 -1.85 -38.65 30.38
N THR A 64 -0.76 -39.35 30.70
CA THR A 64 0.56 -38.72 30.77
C THR A 64 1.04 -38.28 29.38
N ALA A 65 0.88 -39.11 28.35
CA ALA A 65 1.20 -38.75 26.98
C ALA A 65 0.36 -37.55 26.48
N ALA A 66 -0.95 -37.53 26.77
CA ALA A 66 -1.83 -36.44 26.38
C ALA A 66 -1.45 -35.12 27.07
N ARG A 67 -1.10 -35.16 28.37
CA ARG A 67 -0.62 -33.97 29.11
C ARG A 67 0.69 -33.45 28.54
N GLN A 68 1.61 -34.33 28.18
CA GLN A 68 2.87 -33.95 27.55
C GLN A 68 2.61 -33.29 26.19
N ALA A 69 1.83 -33.92 25.32
CA ALA A 69 1.49 -33.37 24.00
C ALA A 69 0.79 -32.01 24.11
N HIS A 70 -0.11 -31.84 25.08
CA HIS A 70 -0.76 -30.56 25.34
C HIS A 70 0.23 -29.49 25.85
N GLY A 71 1.20 -29.88 26.69
CA GLY A 71 2.27 -29.00 27.15
C GLY A 71 3.15 -28.52 25.99
N GLU A 72 3.56 -29.44 25.12
CA GLU A 72 4.36 -29.14 23.93
C GLU A 72 3.59 -28.23 22.95
N ALA A 73 2.32 -28.53 22.68
CA ALA A 73 1.48 -27.71 21.83
C ALA A 73 1.31 -26.28 22.37
N ASN A 74 1.13 -26.13 23.68
CA ASN A 74 1.05 -24.81 24.31
C ASN A 74 2.38 -24.05 24.27
N ALA A 75 3.51 -24.76 24.40
CA ALA A 75 4.82 -24.13 24.26
C ALA A 75 5.01 -23.59 22.84
N VAL A 76 4.68 -24.38 21.81
CA VAL A 76 4.73 -23.95 20.40
C VAL A 76 3.77 -22.78 20.15
N LEU A 77 2.57 -22.82 20.70
CA LEU A 77 1.61 -21.72 20.54
C LEU A 77 2.11 -20.44 21.22
N ALA A 78 2.75 -20.55 22.39
CA ALA A 78 3.32 -19.41 23.09
C ALA A 78 4.48 -18.79 22.29
N THR A 79 5.39 -19.60 21.75
CA THR A 79 6.49 -19.10 20.92
C THR A 79 5.98 -18.47 19.63
N ALA A 80 5.01 -19.10 18.96
CA ALA A 80 4.42 -18.57 17.74
C ALA A 80 3.70 -17.23 17.97
N LYS A 81 3.02 -17.07 19.11
CA LYS A 81 2.40 -15.79 19.49
C LYS A 81 3.45 -14.70 19.74
N GLU A 82 4.52 -15.03 20.46
CA GLU A 82 5.59 -14.07 20.71
C GLU A 82 6.31 -13.66 19.41
N GLU A 83 6.51 -14.60 18.48
CA GLU A 83 7.04 -14.32 17.15
C GLU A 83 6.11 -13.43 16.33
N ALA A 84 4.82 -13.75 16.28
CA ALA A 84 3.83 -12.93 15.59
C ALA A 84 3.75 -11.51 16.17
N ASP A 85 3.78 -11.37 17.50
CA ASP A 85 3.78 -10.06 18.16
C ASP A 85 5.04 -9.27 17.81
N ARG A 86 6.21 -9.92 17.82
CA ARG A 86 7.48 -9.30 17.39
C ARG A 86 7.43 -8.82 15.94
N GLU A 87 6.98 -9.66 15.02
CA GLU A 87 6.84 -9.30 13.60
C GLU A 87 5.89 -8.11 13.40
N VAL A 88 4.75 -8.09 14.09
CA VAL A 88 3.81 -6.96 14.02
C VAL A 88 4.43 -5.68 14.56
N THR A 89 5.20 -5.74 15.65
CA THR A 89 5.90 -4.56 16.19
C THR A 89 6.98 -4.06 15.24
N ASP A 90 7.74 -4.96 14.63
CA ASP A 90 8.81 -4.61 13.68
C ASP A 90 8.22 -4.01 12.40
N ALA A 91 7.15 -4.60 11.86
CA ALA A 91 6.46 -4.09 10.69
C ALA A 91 5.86 -2.68 10.93
N ARG A 92 5.30 -2.45 12.13
CA ARG A 92 4.80 -1.12 12.52
C ARG A 92 5.93 -0.10 12.63
N ALA A 93 7.03 -0.46 13.29
CA ALA A 93 8.18 0.42 13.41
C ALA A 93 8.78 0.76 12.04
N GLU A 94 8.84 -0.20 11.12
CA GLU A 94 9.34 0.04 9.77
C GLU A 94 8.39 0.90 8.95
N ALA A 95 7.07 0.68 9.04
CA ALA A 95 6.08 1.55 8.40
C ALA A 95 6.19 2.99 8.90
N GLU A 96 6.34 3.20 10.21
CA GLU A 96 6.54 4.54 10.79
C GLU A 96 7.83 5.19 10.27
N ARG A 97 8.93 4.43 10.16
CA ARG A 97 10.18 4.94 9.58
C ARG A 97 10.02 5.34 8.11
N LEU A 98 9.37 4.50 7.30
CA LEU A 98 9.14 4.78 5.88
C LEU A 98 8.28 6.03 5.69
N VAL A 99 7.22 6.20 6.50
CA VAL A 99 6.39 7.40 6.48
C VAL A 99 7.21 8.63 6.86
N ALA A 100 7.97 8.58 7.96
CA ALA A 100 8.79 9.71 8.40
C ALA A 100 9.88 10.09 7.39
N ALA A 101 10.52 9.10 6.76
CA ALA A 101 11.49 9.31 5.69
C ALA A 101 10.82 9.96 4.47
N SER A 102 9.69 9.41 4.01
CA SER A 102 8.94 9.94 2.88
C SER A 102 8.46 11.37 3.12
N GLU A 103 7.95 11.67 4.31
CA GLU A 103 7.53 13.03 4.67
C GLU A 103 8.68 14.02 4.65
N THR A 104 9.87 13.59 5.06
CA THR A 104 11.09 14.40 5.01
C THR A 104 11.51 14.66 3.57
N GLU A 105 11.57 13.62 2.74
CA GLU A 105 11.90 13.73 1.32
C GLU A 105 10.90 14.62 0.56
N ILE A 106 9.60 14.46 0.81
CA ILE A 106 8.55 15.30 0.21
C ILE A 106 8.74 16.77 0.62
N ARG A 107 9.01 17.03 1.90
CA ARG A 107 9.24 18.40 2.39
C ARG A 107 10.47 19.03 1.75
N GLU A 108 11.57 18.29 1.67
CA GLU A 108 12.80 18.74 1.02
C GLU A 108 12.60 18.99 -0.48
N ALA A 109 11.88 18.11 -1.17
CA ALA A 109 11.55 18.28 -2.59
C ALA A 109 10.69 19.52 -2.84
N ILE A 110 9.69 19.78 -1.98
CA ILE A 110 8.85 20.99 -2.05
C ILE A 110 9.70 22.24 -1.82
N GLU A 111 10.56 22.24 -0.80
CA GLU A 111 11.41 23.39 -0.49
C GLU A 111 12.42 23.67 -1.61
N SER A 112 13.04 22.61 -2.14
CA SER A 112 13.93 22.69 -3.30
C SER A 112 13.20 23.28 -4.52
N GLY A 113 12.01 22.75 -4.85
CA GLY A 113 11.20 23.25 -5.96
C GLY A 113 10.77 24.72 -5.76
N ARG A 114 10.42 25.11 -4.53
CA ARG A 114 10.09 26.50 -4.20
C ARG A 114 11.30 27.42 -4.39
N ASN A 115 12.48 27.01 -3.94
CA ASN A 115 13.70 27.79 -4.09
C ASN A 115 14.10 27.94 -5.56
N GLN A 116 13.93 26.88 -6.36
CA GLN A 116 14.12 26.94 -7.80
C GLN A 116 13.19 27.96 -8.46
N LEU A 117 11.88 27.88 -8.18
CA LEU A 117 10.90 28.81 -8.75
C LEU A 117 11.16 30.27 -8.36
N LEU A 118 11.57 30.51 -7.11
CA LEU A 118 11.97 31.86 -6.66
C LEU A 118 13.22 32.36 -7.38
N GLY A 119 14.19 31.48 -7.62
CA GLY A 119 15.39 31.79 -8.41
C GLY A 119 15.06 32.14 -9.86
N GLU A 120 14.21 31.35 -10.52
CA GLU A 120 13.74 31.60 -11.87
C GLU A 120 12.94 32.91 -11.97
N LEU A 121 12.09 33.20 -10.99
CA LEU A 121 11.34 34.46 -10.92
C LEU A 121 12.28 35.67 -10.81
N ALA A 122 13.27 35.61 -9.92
CA ALA A 122 14.25 36.68 -9.76
C ALA A 122 15.06 36.91 -11.05
N GLU A 123 15.40 35.83 -11.76
CA GLU A 123 16.08 35.92 -13.05
C GLU A 123 15.20 36.58 -14.13
N LEU A 124 13.92 36.19 -14.21
CA LEU A 124 12.96 36.77 -15.14
C LEU A 124 12.71 38.26 -14.86
N GLU A 125 12.62 38.65 -13.59
CA GLU A 125 12.49 40.04 -13.18
C GLU A 125 13.72 40.86 -13.59
N SER A 126 14.93 40.34 -13.35
CA SER A 126 16.18 40.96 -13.80
C SER A 126 16.24 41.13 -15.32
N ARG A 127 15.84 40.09 -16.07
CA ARG A 127 15.75 40.14 -17.54
C ARG A 127 14.75 41.20 -18.01
N ARG A 128 13.56 41.26 -17.40
CA ARG A 128 12.53 42.27 -17.68
C ARG A 128 13.07 43.68 -17.45
N ASP A 129 13.71 43.92 -16.32
CA ASP A 129 14.20 45.25 -15.94
C ASP A 129 15.34 45.71 -16.87
N LYS A 130 16.20 44.79 -17.29
CA LYS A 130 17.22 45.04 -18.33
C LYS A 130 16.60 45.39 -19.68
N THR A 131 15.60 44.64 -20.12
CA THR A 131 14.89 44.93 -21.38
C THR A 131 14.19 46.29 -21.30
N ARG A 132 13.53 46.60 -20.19
CA ARG A 132 12.90 47.90 -19.96
C ARG A 132 13.90 49.04 -20.03
N SER A 133 15.03 48.93 -19.35
CA SER A 133 16.11 49.92 -19.38
C SER A 133 16.66 50.13 -20.79
N SER A 134 16.72 49.04 -21.58
CA SER A 134 17.18 49.09 -22.98
C SER A 134 16.18 49.81 -23.88
N ILE A 135 14.87 49.63 -23.65
CA ILE A 135 13.80 50.36 -24.35
C ILE A 135 13.88 51.84 -24.00
N GLU A 136 13.98 52.20 -22.71
CA GLU A 136 14.08 53.59 -22.25
C GLU A 136 15.29 54.31 -22.90
N LEU A 137 16.43 53.62 -23.01
CA LEU A 137 17.61 54.16 -23.71
C LEU A 137 17.36 54.35 -25.21
N ALA A 138 16.74 53.36 -25.88
CA ALA A 138 16.44 53.44 -27.31
C ALA A 138 15.47 54.60 -27.61
N GLU A 139 14.44 54.78 -26.78
CA GLU A 139 13.49 55.89 -26.89
C GLU A 139 14.18 57.24 -26.74
N LEU A 140 15.08 57.38 -25.74
CA LEU A 140 15.89 58.58 -25.57
C LEU A 140 16.77 58.88 -26.79
N GLN A 141 17.41 57.85 -27.34
CA GLN A 141 18.22 57.99 -28.56
C GLN A 141 17.36 58.42 -29.75
N MET A 142 16.20 57.80 -29.95
CA MET A 142 15.26 58.17 -31.03
C MET A 142 14.78 59.61 -30.89
N ALA A 143 14.45 60.06 -29.68
CA ALA A 143 14.10 61.46 -29.41
C ALA A 143 15.24 62.41 -29.78
N ALA A 144 16.47 62.13 -29.34
CA ALA A 144 17.63 62.94 -29.68
C ALA A 144 17.93 62.96 -31.19
N HIS A 145 17.76 61.83 -31.90
CA HIS A 145 17.89 61.79 -33.36
C HIS A 145 16.81 62.62 -34.04
N ARG A 146 15.56 62.56 -33.56
CA ARG A 146 14.47 63.39 -34.07
C ARG A 146 14.76 64.88 -33.89
N ASP A 147 15.21 65.30 -32.72
CA ASP A 147 15.53 66.70 -32.44
C ASP A 147 16.66 67.21 -33.34
N ARG A 148 17.72 66.41 -33.54
CA ARG A 148 18.80 66.73 -34.47
C ARG A 148 18.30 66.88 -35.91
N LEU A 149 17.42 65.98 -36.37
CA LEU A 149 16.85 66.06 -37.71
C LEU A 149 15.97 67.30 -37.87
N LEU A 150 15.14 67.63 -36.88
CA LEU A 150 14.33 68.84 -36.90
C LEU A 150 15.19 70.11 -36.92
N SER A 151 16.26 70.15 -36.11
CA SER A 151 17.22 71.26 -36.12
C SER A 151 17.90 71.41 -37.48
N ALA A 152 18.40 70.31 -38.06
CA ALA A 152 19.06 70.35 -39.37
C ALA A 152 18.10 70.79 -40.49
N ILE A 153 16.82 70.39 -40.44
CA ILE A 153 15.80 70.88 -41.37
C ILE A 153 15.57 72.38 -41.20
N GLU A 154 15.51 72.88 -39.96
CA GLU A 154 15.37 74.32 -39.68
C GLU A 154 16.59 75.11 -40.16
N ASP A 155 17.79 74.60 -39.95
CA ASP A 155 19.04 75.20 -40.45
C ASP A 155 19.04 75.29 -41.99
N LEU A 156 18.63 74.22 -42.67
CA LEU A 156 18.49 74.21 -44.14
C LEU A 156 17.42 75.19 -44.62
N ARG A 157 16.29 75.30 -43.92
CA ARG A 157 15.23 76.28 -44.22
C ARG A 157 15.72 77.71 -44.06
N SER A 158 16.46 77.98 -42.99
CA SER A 158 17.10 79.28 -42.75
C SER A 158 18.08 79.64 -43.88
N LEU A 159 18.89 78.67 -44.32
CA LEU A 159 19.83 78.84 -45.42
C LEU A 159 19.13 79.16 -46.74
N ILE A 160 18.01 78.48 -47.04
CA ILE A 160 17.18 78.77 -48.21
C ILE A 160 16.50 80.15 -48.10
N GLY A 161 15.99 80.53 -46.93
CA GLY A 161 15.39 81.86 -46.70
C GLY A 161 16.39 83.00 -46.80
N GLY A 162 17.66 82.75 -46.46
CA GLY A 162 18.78 83.67 -46.66
C GLY A 162 19.26 83.79 -48.12
N LEU A 163 18.91 82.82 -48.98
CA LEU A 163 19.11 82.93 -50.43
C LEU A 163 18.08 83.90 -51.02
N THR A 164 18.35 85.20 -50.93
CA THR A 164 17.67 86.21 -51.74
C THR A 164 17.91 85.91 -53.23
N VAL A 165 16.82 85.77 -53.99
CA VAL A 165 16.83 85.52 -55.43
C VAL A 165 17.65 86.60 -56.16
N VAL A 166 18.87 86.24 -56.55
CA VAL A 166 19.65 86.97 -57.57
C VAL A 166 19.52 86.18 -58.87
N SER A 167 18.93 86.84 -59.88
CA SER A 167 18.79 86.33 -61.25
C SER A 167 20.13 86.35 -62.01
N LEU A 168 20.48 85.19 -62.61
CA LEU A 168 21.34 84.90 -63.79
C LEU A 168 22.80 85.45 -63.84
N PRO A 169 23.75 84.90 -64.67
CA PRO A 169 23.56 84.08 -65.87
C PRO A 169 24.49 82.85 -66.06
N THR A 170 24.13 82.09 -67.10
CA THR A 170 24.88 81.06 -67.84
C THR A 170 26.28 81.50 -68.29
N THR A 171 27.35 80.73 -68.03
CA THR A 171 28.42 80.43 -69.01
C THR A 171 29.32 79.26 -68.59
N LEU A 172 29.64 78.42 -69.57
CA LEU A 172 30.59 77.29 -69.60
C LEU A 172 32.02 77.66 -69.16
N GLU A 173 32.73 76.74 -68.50
CA GLU A 173 33.95 76.15 -69.07
C GLU A 173 34.42 74.89 -68.32
N MET A 174 34.96 73.97 -69.10
CA MET A 174 35.50 72.67 -68.75
C MET A 174 37.03 72.74 -68.85
N PRO A 175 37.77 71.99 -68.02
CA PRO A 175 38.98 71.36 -68.53
C PRO A 175 39.11 69.88 -68.16
N ALA A 176 39.87 69.20 -69.01
CA ALA A 176 39.93 67.76 -69.18
C ALA A 176 40.98 67.04 -68.29
N GLY A 177 40.58 65.88 -67.75
CA GLY A 177 41.33 64.61 -67.57
C GLY A 177 42.62 64.56 -66.73
N PRO A 178 43.16 63.36 -66.38
CA PRO A 178 42.80 62.03 -66.89
C PRO A 178 42.78 60.85 -65.84
N ASP A 179 42.46 59.66 -66.37
CA ASP A 179 42.80 58.30 -65.92
C ASP A 179 42.10 57.66 -64.71
N SER A 180 41.05 56.89 -65.01
CA SER A 180 40.53 55.82 -64.14
C SER A 180 40.75 54.45 -64.81
N LYS A 181 41.48 53.57 -64.13
CA LYS A 181 41.63 52.14 -64.48
C LYS A 181 40.35 51.37 -64.13
N PRO A 182 40.02 50.29 -64.85
CA PRO A 182 38.91 49.42 -64.51
C PRO A 182 39.33 48.37 -63.46
N SER A 183 38.54 48.22 -62.41
CA SER A 183 38.53 47.06 -61.49
C SER A 183 37.05 46.72 -61.29
N THR A 184 36.50 45.76 -62.03
CA THR A 184 36.56 44.31 -61.81
C THR A 184 35.64 43.85 -60.67
N PHE A 185 34.69 42.99 -61.07
CA PHE A 185 33.87 42.06 -60.29
C PHE A 185 32.75 42.71 -59.44
N GLY A 186 31.47 42.46 -59.72
CA GLY A 186 30.84 41.13 -59.70
C GLY A 186 30.66 40.76 -58.22
N GLY A 187 29.59 41.18 -57.56
CA GLY A 187 28.26 40.59 -57.72
C GLY A 187 28.12 39.54 -56.63
N ASP A 188 27.46 39.91 -55.52
CA ASP A 188 26.71 38.96 -54.70
C ASP A 188 25.60 39.67 -53.93
N ASP A 189 24.46 39.01 -54.02
CA ASP A 189 23.11 39.28 -53.53
C ASP A 189 23.04 39.18 -51.98
N PRO A 190 21.98 39.71 -51.33
CA PRO A 190 21.95 39.96 -49.90
C PRO A 190 21.63 38.68 -49.12
N GLY A 191 22.51 38.35 -48.19
CA GLY A 191 22.20 37.43 -47.10
C GLY A 191 21.08 38.00 -46.23
N GLU A 192 20.00 37.23 -46.14
CA GLU A 192 18.76 37.51 -45.47
C GLU A 192 18.91 37.86 -43.99
N SER A 193 17.97 38.70 -43.55
CA SER A 193 17.60 38.86 -42.15
C SER A 193 16.97 37.56 -41.62
N SER A 194 17.35 37.12 -40.41
CA SER A 194 16.42 36.66 -39.36
C SER A 194 17.18 36.39 -38.05
N THR A 195 16.95 37.18 -37.00
CA THR A 195 16.14 36.84 -35.81
C THR A 195 16.56 35.51 -35.16
N THR A 196 17.31 35.52 -34.06
CA THR A 196 16.76 35.46 -32.69
C THR A 196 15.55 34.53 -32.57
N GLY A 197 15.75 33.35 -31.99
CA GLY A 197 14.70 32.37 -31.72
C GLY A 197 15.23 31.04 -31.22
N VAL A 198 16.11 31.06 -30.21
CA VAL A 198 16.42 29.86 -29.42
C VAL A 198 15.21 29.58 -28.53
N GLY A 199 14.28 28.78 -29.03
CA GLY A 199 13.30 28.09 -28.18
C GLY A 199 13.94 26.82 -27.63
N PRO A 200 13.80 26.49 -26.34
CA PRO A 200 14.00 25.12 -25.91
C PRO A 200 12.92 24.27 -26.59
N VAL A 201 13.36 23.33 -27.43
CA VAL A 201 12.53 22.23 -27.90
C VAL A 201 12.03 21.52 -26.65
N GLY A 202 10.71 21.60 -26.41
CA GLY A 202 10.06 20.78 -25.41
C GLY A 202 10.41 19.33 -25.68
N VAL A 203 11.10 18.70 -24.74
CA VAL A 203 11.16 17.26 -24.64
C VAL A 203 9.72 16.82 -24.38
N VAL A 204 9.02 16.46 -25.46
CA VAL A 204 7.84 15.61 -25.34
C VAL A 204 8.38 14.29 -24.81
N HIS A 205 8.31 14.10 -23.49
CA HIS A 205 8.28 12.76 -22.95
C HIS A 205 7.03 12.12 -23.52
N HIS A 206 7.21 11.36 -24.60
CA HIS A 206 6.24 10.37 -25.00
C HIS A 206 6.19 9.39 -23.82
N ILE A 207 5.17 9.51 -22.98
CA ILE A 207 4.83 8.46 -22.04
C ILE A 207 4.36 7.30 -22.92
N GLU A 208 5.25 6.36 -23.18
CA GLU A 208 4.83 5.02 -23.59
C GLU A 208 3.95 4.47 -22.46
N PRO A 209 2.72 4.03 -22.74
CA PRO A 209 1.99 3.24 -21.77
C PRO A 209 2.78 1.95 -21.56
N LEU A 210 3.31 1.78 -20.34
CA LEU A 210 3.91 0.53 -19.91
C LEU A 210 2.88 -0.58 -20.10
N LEU A 211 3.13 -1.46 -21.08
CA LEU A 211 2.49 -2.75 -21.16
C LEU A 211 2.83 -3.53 -19.88
N PRO A 212 1.87 -4.23 -19.25
CA PRO A 212 2.21 -5.10 -18.14
C PRO A 212 3.13 -6.21 -18.65
N VAL A 213 4.37 -6.21 -18.14
CA VAL A 213 5.25 -7.37 -18.19
C VAL A 213 4.59 -8.45 -17.35
N VAL A 214 3.87 -9.34 -18.02
CA VAL A 214 3.55 -10.65 -17.47
C VAL A 214 4.87 -11.43 -17.46
N GLU A 215 5.51 -11.44 -16.30
CA GLU A 215 6.66 -12.29 -16.06
C GLU A 215 6.18 -13.75 -16.13
N THR A 216 6.58 -14.43 -17.19
CA THR A 216 6.42 -15.87 -17.35
C THR A 216 7.33 -16.59 -16.36
N GLY A 217 6.80 -16.84 -15.17
CA GLY A 217 7.31 -17.77 -14.17
C GLY A 217 6.53 -19.08 -14.21
N ASN A 218 7.11 -20.05 -14.90
CA ASN A 218 6.72 -21.45 -15.02
C ASN A 218 6.40 -22.15 -13.68
N SER A 219 5.23 -22.82 -13.60
CA SER A 219 5.08 -24.26 -13.27
C SER A 219 3.79 -24.56 -12.49
N GLY A 220 3.08 -25.62 -12.91
CA GLY A 220 2.12 -26.32 -12.06
C GLY A 220 0.66 -26.29 -12.51
N ASP A 221 0.33 -27.12 -13.50
CA ASP A 221 -0.82 -28.04 -13.50
C ASP A 221 -2.02 -27.70 -12.60
N PRO A 222 -3.22 -27.52 -13.21
CA PRO A 222 -4.39 -28.10 -12.59
C PRO A 222 -5.20 -28.90 -13.63
N GLY A 223 -5.04 -30.22 -13.53
CA GLY A 223 -6.04 -31.19 -13.96
C GLY A 223 -7.38 -30.91 -13.28
N ASP A 224 -8.29 -30.39 -14.10
CA ASP A 224 -9.72 -30.34 -13.94
C ASP A 224 -10.29 -31.70 -13.47
N THR A 225 -10.83 -31.75 -12.26
CA THR A 225 -11.80 -32.79 -11.87
C THR A 225 -13.01 -32.15 -11.21
N ILE A 226 -14.10 -32.28 -11.93
CA ILE A 226 -15.47 -31.95 -11.59
C ILE A 226 -15.88 -32.62 -10.27
N ALA A 227 -16.44 -31.85 -9.35
CA ALA A 227 -17.36 -32.36 -8.33
C ALA A 227 -18.53 -31.37 -8.15
N GLU A 228 -19.70 -31.84 -8.55
CA GLU A 228 -21.02 -31.27 -8.24
C GLU A 228 -21.24 -31.13 -6.73
N LEU A 229 -22.01 -30.11 -6.31
CA LEU A 229 -23.23 -30.21 -5.47
C LEU A 229 -23.78 -28.80 -5.11
N PRO A 230 -25.05 -28.65 -4.67
CA PRO A 230 -26.09 -28.00 -5.45
C PRO A 230 -26.46 -26.57 -4.99
N ARG A 231 -27.19 -25.88 -5.88
CA ARG A 231 -27.79 -24.56 -5.66
C ARG A 231 -28.90 -24.63 -4.61
N LEU A 232 -28.74 -23.85 -3.54
CA LEU A 232 -29.83 -23.49 -2.64
C LEU A 232 -30.62 -22.31 -3.22
N THR A 233 -31.92 -22.54 -3.28
CA THR A 233 -33.00 -21.66 -3.71
C THR A 233 -33.11 -20.41 -2.86
N GLU A 234 -33.43 -19.31 -3.56
CA GLU A 234 -33.92 -18.05 -3.03
C GLU A 234 -35.11 -18.27 -2.07
N GLU A 235 -35.03 -17.66 -0.87
CA GLU A 235 -36.20 -17.31 -0.09
C GLU A 235 -36.17 -15.81 0.18
N THR A 236 -37.17 -15.16 -0.38
CA THR A 236 -37.49 -13.74 -0.32
C THR A 236 -38.07 -13.44 1.06
N GLY A 237 -37.49 -12.46 1.75
CA GLY A 237 -38.02 -11.93 3.00
C GLY A 237 -37.62 -10.47 3.14
N ASP A 238 -38.60 -9.60 2.96
CA ASP A 238 -38.57 -8.16 3.18
C ASP A 238 -37.74 -7.75 4.40
N ASP A 239 -36.85 -6.77 4.25
CA ASP A 239 -36.89 -5.65 5.17
C ASP A 239 -36.38 -4.35 4.55
N THR A 240 -37.29 -3.38 4.57
CA THR A 240 -37.18 -2.02 4.05
C THR A 240 -36.45 -1.10 5.03
N VAL A 241 -35.41 -0.44 4.53
CA VAL A 241 -34.92 0.94 4.82
C VAL A 241 -35.27 1.61 6.16
N VAL A 242 -34.23 1.92 6.95
CA VAL A 242 -34.05 3.25 7.59
C VAL A 242 -32.56 3.62 7.59
N PHE A 243 -32.14 4.46 6.64
CA PHE A 243 -30.90 5.22 6.74
C PHE A 243 -31.27 6.56 7.38
N GLU A 244 -31.11 6.68 8.70
CA GLU A 244 -31.24 7.98 9.36
C GLU A 244 -29.91 8.74 9.31
N THR A 245 -30.04 9.89 8.66
CA THR A 245 -29.14 11.03 8.53
C THR A 245 -28.53 11.49 9.85
N PHE A 246 -27.19 11.54 9.92
CA PHE A 246 -26.46 12.24 10.97
C PHE A 246 -25.62 13.36 10.33
N PHE A 247 -26.24 14.52 10.06
CA PHE A 247 -25.58 15.84 9.99
C PHE A 247 -26.62 16.97 9.93
N SER A 248 -26.74 17.73 11.02
CA SER A 248 -27.16 19.14 11.16
C SER A 248 -27.04 19.45 12.66
N GLU A 249 -25.94 20.05 13.14
CA GLU A 249 -25.71 21.51 13.17
C GLU A 249 -26.88 22.28 13.81
N GLU A 250 -26.79 22.56 15.12
CA GLU A 250 -27.36 23.77 15.69
C GLU A 250 -26.63 24.15 16.97
N GLY A 251 -26.00 25.33 16.95
CA GLY A 251 -25.34 25.93 18.11
C GLY A 251 -26.33 26.61 19.06
N GLY A 252 -25.81 27.09 20.19
CA GLY A 252 -26.47 28.18 20.92
C GLY A 252 -26.63 27.99 22.43
N ASP A 253 -25.64 28.50 23.16
CA ASP A 253 -25.77 29.34 24.35
C ASP A 253 -26.41 28.83 25.68
N ARG A 254 -25.56 28.91 26.70
CA ARG A 254 -25.74 29.56 28.02
C ARG A 254 -26.82 29.02 28.97
N SER A 255 -26.36 28.49 30.09
CA SER A 255 -26.53 29.03 31.48
C SER A 255 -26.04 27.94 32.45
N GLY A 256 -25.06 28.14 33.31
CA GLY A 256 -25.00 29.17 34.33
C GLY A 256 -25.63 28.65 35.61
N THR A 257 -24.92 27.88 36.43
CA THR A 257 -25.15 27.82 37.88
C THR A 257 -23.82 27.54 38.58
N GLY A 258 -23.39 28.51 39.37
CA GLY A 258 -22.27 28.37 40.30
C GLY A 258 -22.78 28.17 41.72
N GLY A 259 -22.02 27.37 42.48
CA GLY A 259 -21.80 27.47 43.92
C GLY A 259 -22.97 27.16 44.87
N PRO A 260 -22.71 27.15 46.18
CA PRO A 260 -21.44 27.35 46.89
C PRO A 260 -20.70 26.05 47.27
#